data_AF-A0A7W2IVK3-F1
#
_entry.id   AF-A0A7W2IVK3-F1
#
_cell.length_a   1.000
_cell.length_b   1.000
_cell.length_c   1.000
_cell.angle_alpha   90.00
_cell.angle_beta   90.00
_cell.angle_gamma   90.00
#
_symmetry.space_group_name_H-M   'P 1'
#
loop_
_entity.id
_entity.type
_entity.pdbx_description
1 polymer ?
#
loop_
_entity_poly.entity_id
_entity_poly.type
_entity_poly.pdbx_seq_one_letter_code
_entity_poly.pdbx_strand_id
1 'polypeptide(L)'
;LGGEDVPRPAPPVPGPGPETPQLAVAEQADFDAAQALLDNGDAAGAAEAFAAYTQTYPGSPLVAEAHYLRGQAEAAQGQWSRAARAYLESFSGSPDGPRAPEALYRLGLSL
;
A
#
# COMPACT_ATOMS: atom_id res chain seq x y z
N LEU A 1 34.25 9.09 -43.95
CA LEU A 1 33.27 7.98 -43.86
C LEU A 1 33.24 7.60 -42.38
N GLY A 2 32.33 8.23 -41.65
CA GLY A 2 32.30 8.29 -40.19
C GLY A 2 31.47 7.17 -39.59
N GLY A 3 31.87 6.77 -38.38
CA GLY A 3 31.46 5.56 -37.69
C GLY A 3 29.97 5.45 -37.40
N GLU A 4 29.53 4.20 -37.37
CA GLU A 4 28.17 3.75 -37.11
C GLU A 4 27.81 4.04 -35.64
N ASP A 5 26.74 4.82 -35.47
CA ASP A 5 26.14 5.13 -34.17
C ASP A 5 25.41 3.86 -33.67
N VAL A 6 26.09 3.09 -32.81
CA VAL A 6 25.47 1.92 -32.18
C VAL A 6 24.62 2.41 -30.99
N PRO A 7 23.30 2.16 -30.98
CA PRO A 7 22.47 2.55 -29.84
C PRO A 7 22.89 1.77 -28.59
N ARG A 8 23.22 2.51 -27.53
CA ARG A 8 23.50 1.98 -26.20
C ARG A 8 22.23 1.32 -25.65
N PRO A 9 22.25 0.05 -25.21
CA PRO A 9 21.09 -0.54 -24.56
C PRO A 9 20.77 0.24 -23.28
N ALA A 10 19.49 0.57 -23.11
CA ALA A 10 18.96 1.13 -21.87
C ALA A 10 19.18 0.13 -20.72
N PRO A 11 19.38 0.59 -19.47
CA PRO A 11 19.41 -0.30 -18.32
C PRO A 11 18.08 -1.08 -18.23
N PRO A 12 18.11 -2.35 -17.81
CA PRO A 12 16.90 -3.13 -17.66
C PRO A 12 15.99 -2.46 -16.63
N VAL A 13 14.75 -2.15 -17.05
CA VAL A 13 13.65 -1.90 -16.11
C VAL A 13 13.49 -3.19 -15.30
N PRO A 14 13.52 -3.17 -13.96
CA PRO A 14 13.27 -4.39 -13.19
C PRO A 14 11.86 -4.88 -13.53
N GLY A 15 11.78 -5.97 -14.29
CA GLY A 15 10.57 -6.78 -14.36
C GLY A 15 10.37 -7.50 -13.02
N PRO A 16 9.20 -8.11 -12.78
CA PRO A 16 8.96 -8.90 -11.58
C PRO A 16 9.79 -10.19 -11.67
N GLY A 17 11.08 -10.08 -11.30
CA GLY A 17 11.98 -11.21 -11.12
C GLY A 17 11.67 -11.93 -9.80
N PRO A 18 12.29 -13.09 -9.55
CA PRO A 18 12.10 -13.87 -8.34
C PRO A 18 12.84 -13.21 -7.17
N GLU A 19 12.47 -11.99 -6.82
CA GLU A 19 13.00 -11.25 -5.68
C GLU A 19 12.37 -11.79 -4.38
N THR A 20 12.84 -12.99 -4.05
CA THR A 20 13.13 -13.52 -2.72
C THR A 20 11.96 -13.76 -1.75
N PRO A 21 11.75 -15.03 -1.32
CA PRO A 21 10.93 -15.36 -0.15
C PRO A 21 11.23 -14.51 1.10
N GLN A 22 12.44 -13.96 1.22
CA GLN A 22 12.84 -13.06 2.30
C GLN A 22 12.13 -11.69 2.24
N LEU A 23 11.90 -11.13 1.06
CA LEU A 23 11.09 -9.91 0.89
C LEU A 23 9.62 -10.18 1.24
N ALA A 24 9.06 -11.31 0.81
CA ALA A 24 7.70 -11.69 1.17
C ALA A 24 7.50 -11.91 2.69
N VAL A 25 8.51 -12.47 3.37
CA VAL A 25 8.49 -12.63 4.83
C VAL A 25 8.62 -11.28 5.55
N ALA A 26 9.49 -10.39 5.07
CA ALA A 26 9.65 -9.05 5.64
C ALA A 26 8.38 -8.20 5.43
N GLU A 27 7.81 -8.25 4.24
CA GLU A 27 6.53 -7.63 3.90
C GLU A 27 5.43 -8.09 4.87
N GLN A 28 5.20 -9.40 5.00
CA GLN A 28 4.17 -9.91 5.92
C GLN A 28 4.43 -9.46 7.37
N ALA A 29 5.68 -9.48 7.83
CA ALA A 29 6.02 -9.05 9.17
C ALA A 29 5.75 -7.55 9.41
N ASP A 30 6.07 -6.69 8.44
CA ASP A 30 5.79 -5.25 8.52
C ASP A 30 4.28 -4.97 8.50
N PHE A 31 3.53 -5.71 7.70
CA PHE A 31 2.07 -5.64 7.66
C PHE A 31 1.46 -6.05 9.01
N ASP A 32 1.88 -7.19 9.55
CA ASP A 32 1.39 -7.72 10.83
C ASP A 32 1.73 -6.78 11.98
N ALA A 33 2.91 -6.16 11.96
CA ALA A 33 3.29 -5.15 12.95
C ALA A 33 2.40 -3.90 12.88
N ALA A 34 2.10 -3.41 11.68
CA ALA A 34 1.19 -2.28 11.48
C ALA A 34 -0.23 -2.61 11.97
N GLN A 35 -0.71 -3.83 11.70
CA GLN A 35 -2.02 -4.28 12.17
C GLN A 35 -2.05 -4.42 13.69
N ALA A 36 -1.00 -4.95 14.30
CA ALA A 36 -0.90 -5.05 15.75
C ALA A 36 -0.96 -3.68 16.44
N LEU A 37 -0.40 -2.62 15.86
CA LEU A 37 -0.55 -1.25 16.39
C LEU A 37 -2.03 -0.84 16.40
N LEU A 38 -2.77 -1.12 15.32
CA LEU A 38 -4.19 -0.80 15.22
C LEU A 38 -5.01 -1.59 16.24
N ASP A 39 -4.75 -2.89 16.37
CA ASP A 39 -5.42 -3.78 17.32
C ASP A 39 -5.18 -3.37 18.79
N ASN A 40 -4.00 -2.83 19.07
CA ASN A 40 -3.65 -2.28 20.40
C ASN A 40 -4.21 -0.86 20.64
N GLY A 41 -4.92 -0.28 19.66
CA GLY A 41 -5.50 1.06 19.74
C GLY A 41 -4.53 2.20 19.43
N ASP A 42 -3.28 1.90 19.06
CA ASP A 42 -2.33 2.90 18.56
C ASP A 42 -2.62 3.21 17.08
N ALA A 43 -3.73 3.89 16.86
CA ALA A 43 -4.18 4.27 15.53
C ALA A 43 -3.20 5.22 14.82
N ALA A 44 -2.49 6.07 15.57
CA ALA A 44 -1.48 6.98 15.01
C ALA A 44 -0.28 6.18 14.48
N GLY A 45 0.27 5.29 15.30
CA GLY A 45 1.36 4.40 14.90
C GLY A 45 0.97 3.50 13.73
N ALA A 46 -0.24 2.95 13.75
CA ALA A 46 -0.74 2.11 12.66
C ALA A 46 -0.83 2.86 11.33
N ALA A 47 -1.35 4.10 11.33
CA ALA A 47 -1.48 4.90 10.12
C ALA A 47 -0.11 5.17 9.46
N GLU A 48 0.90 5.51 10.27
CA GLU A 48 2.28 5.71 9.81
C GLU A 48 2.90 4.40 9.31
N ALA A 49 2.71 3.30 10.03
CA ALA A 49 3.25 1.99 9.64
C ALA A 49 2.67 1.49 8.32
N PHE A 50 1.35 1.60 8.12
CA PHE A 50 0.73 1.25 6.83
C PHE A 50 1.13 2.21 5.70
N ALA A 51 1.32 3.50 5.99
CA ALA A 51 1.85 4.44 5.01
C ALA A 51 3.28 4.06 4.58
N ALA A 52 4.14 3.67 5.52
CA ALA A 52 5.48 3.18 5.22
C ALA A 52 5.43 1.86 4.43
N TYR A 53 4.57 0.92 4.84
CA TYR A 53 4.38 -0.36 4.16
C TYR A 53 4.08 -0.19 2.67
N THR A 54 3.09 0.65 2.32
CA THR A 54 2.69 0.89 0.92
C THR A 54 3.78 1.56 0.08
N GLN A 55 4.70 2.30 0.71
CA GLN A 55 5.87 2.88 0.04
C GLN A 55 7.01 1.88 -0.15
N THR A 56 7.23 1.01 0.84
CA THR A 56 8.27 -0.02 0.80
C THR A 56 7.90 -1.17 -0.14
N TYR A 57 6.61 -1.53 -0.18
CA TYR A 57 6.10 -2.69 -0.92
C TYR A 57 4.99 -2.31 -1.90
N PRO A 58 5.22 -1.41 -2.88
CA PRO A 58 4.16 -0.91 -3.77
C PRO A 58 3.56 -1.98 -4.70
N GLY A 59 4.25 -3.11 -4.90
CA GLY A 59 3.77 -4.25 -5.68
C GLY A 59 3.14 -5.37 -4.84
N SER A 60 3.02 -5.19 -3.53
CA SER A 60 2.49 -6.20 -2.63
C SER A 60 1.00 -6.49 -2.91
N PRO A 61 0.56 -7.76 -2.85
CA PRO A 61 -0.87 -8.09 -2.93
C PRO A 61 -1.67 -7.54 -1.74
N LEU A 62 -1.02 -7.15 -0.65
CA LEU A 62 -1.65 -6.57 0.54
C LEU A 62 -1.73 -5.04 0.50
N VAL A 63 -1.22 -4.36 -0.54
CA VAL A 63 -1.26 -2.88 -0.64
C VAL A 63 -2.68 -2.35 -0.48
N ALA A 64 -3.65 -2.95 -1.16
CA ALA A 64 -5.05 -2.53 -1.06
C ALA A 64 -5.60 -2.70 0.36
N GLU A 65 -5.22 -3.77 1.05
CA GLU A 65 -5.58 -4.01 2.46
C GLU A 65 -4.89 -2.99 3.39
N ALA A 66 -3.60 -2.71 3.17
CA ALA A 66 -2.84 -1.75 3.96
C ALA A 66 -3.43 -0.33 3.84
N HIS A 67 -3.83 0.10 2.65
CA HIS A 67 -4.55 1.37 2.47
C HIS A 67 -5.90 1.36 3.19
N TYR A 68 -6.64 0.24 3.16
CA TYR A 68 -7.90 0.13 3.88
C TYR A 68 -7.71 0.27 5.40
N LEU A 69 -6.75 -0.46 5.97
CA LEU A 69 -6.44 -0.43 7.40
C LEU A 69 -5.87 0.93 7.83
N ARG A 70 -5.06 1.58 6.99
CA ARG A 70 -4.65 2.98 7.19
C ARG A 70 -5.86 3.91 7.26
N GLY A 71 -6.83 3.73 6.37
CA GLY A 71 -8.08 4.49 6.40
C GLY A 71 -8.83 4.31 7.72
N GLN A 72 -8.90 3.09 8.24
CA GLN A 72 -9.50 2.81 9.54
C GLN A 72 -8.74 3.46 10.70
N ALA A 73 -7.42 3.42 10.65
CA ALA A 73 -6.54 4.05 11.64
C ALA A 73 -6.69 5.58 11.64
N GLU A 74 -6.75 6.22 10.47
CA GLU A 74 -6.98 7.67 10.33
C GLU A 74 -8.40 8.04 10.81
N ALA A 75 -9.40 7.24 10.47
CA ALA A 75 -10.78 7.43 10.92
C ALA A 75 -10.92 7.34 12.45
N ALA A 76 -10.24 6.37 13.09
CA ALA A 76 -10.23 6.22 14.55
C ALA A 76 -9.65 7.45 15.27
N GLN A 77 -8.80 8.23 14.59
CA GLN A 77 -8.24 9.49 15.08
C GLN A 77 -9.08 10.72 14.70
N GLY A 78 -10.20 10.55 14.01
CA GLY A 78 -11.02 11.65 13.49
C GLY A 78 -10.41 12.37 12.28
N GLN A 79 -9.41 11.79 11.63
CA GLN A 79 -8.73 12.36 10.46
C GLN A 79 -9.47 12.01 9.17
N TRP A 80 -10.74 12.40 9.07
CA TRP A 80 -11.67 11.95 8.03
C TRP A 80 -11.17 12.20 6.60
N SER A 81 -10.55 13.36 6.33
CA SER A 81 -9.99 13.65 5.01
C SER A 81 -8.83 12.73 4.61
N ARG A 82 -8.03 12.28 5.58
CA ARG A 82 -6.94 11.33 5.35
C ARG A 82 -7.50 9.92 5.18
N ALA A 83 -8.49 9.56 6.00
CA ALA A 83 -9.20 8.30 5.90
C ALA A 83 -9.85 8.12 4.52
N ALA A 84 -10.58 9.13 4.03
CA ALA A 84 -11.18 9.14 2.71
C ALA A 84 -10.15 8.87 1.60
N ARG A 85 -9.00 9.55 1.64
CA ARG A 85 -7.91 9.33 0.67
C ARG A 85 -7.41 7.88 0.72
N ALA A 86 -7.16 7.35 1.90
CA ALA A 86 -6.67 5.98 2.06
C ALA A 86 -7.70 4.93 1.59
N TYR A 87 -8.99 5.12 1.87
CA TYR A 87 -10.04 4.23 1.35
C TYR A 87 -10.16 4.30 -0.18
N LEU A 88 -9.99 5.49 -0.77
CA LEU A 88 -9.96 5.64 -2.23
C LEU A 88 -8.74 4.93 -2.85
N GLU A 89 -7.57 5.04 -2.23
CA GLU A 89 -6.36 4.32 -2.67
C GLU A 89 -6.55 2.80 -2.60
N SER A 90 -7.17 2.30 -1.53
CA SER A 90 -7.53 0.88 -1.38
C SER A 90 -8.42 0.39 -2.52
N PHE A 91 -9.53 1.09 -2.78
CA PHE A 91 -10.44 0.75 -3.87
C PHE A 91 -9.76 0.85 -5.24
N SER A 92 -9.00 1.91 -5.48
CA SER A 92 -8.34 2.13 -6.78
C SER A 92 -7.27 1.08 -7.08
N GLY A 93 -6.58 0.58 -6.05
CA GLY A 93 -5.58 -0.48 -6.19
C GLY A 93 -6.17 -1.87 -6.41
N SER A 94 -7.39 -2.13 -5.94
CA SER A 94 -8.07 -3.41 -6.14
C SER A 94 -9.59 -3.22 -6.26
N PRO A 95 -10.10 -2.70 -7.39
CA PRO A 95 -11.50 -2.31 -7.54
C PRO A 95 -12.48 -3.50 -7.57
N ASP A 96 -11.98 -4.67 -7.95
CA ASP A 96 -12.72 -5.95 -7.91
C ASP A 96 -12.32 -6.81 -6.70
N GLY A 97 -11.52 -6.25 -5.79
CA GLY A 97 -11.00 -6.95 -4.62
C GLY A 97 -12.04 -7.14 -3.52
N PRO A 98 -11.79 -8.04 -2.56
CA PRO A 98 -12.73 -8.35 -1.48
C PRO A 98 -13.03 -7.13 -0.58
N ARG A 99 -12.10 -6.17 -0.51
CA ARG A 99 -12.28 -4.91 0.24
C ARG A 99 -12.98 -3.80 -0.54
N ALA A 100 -13.12 -3.92 -1.87
CA ALA A 100 -13.60 -2.81 -2.70
C ALA A 100 -14.97 -2.25 -2.26
N PRO A 101 -16.00 -3.09 -1.96
CA PRO A 101 -17.30 -2.56 -1.53
C PRO A 101 -17.20 -1.83 -0.19
N GLU A 102 -16.46 -2.40 0.76
CA GLU A 102 -16.28 -1.84 2.10
C GLU A 102 -15.44 -0.56 2.06
N ALA A 103 -14.40 -0.51 1.23
CA ALA A 103 -13.59 0.69 1.02
C ALA A 103 -14.43 1.85 0.47
N LEU A 104 -15.30 1.60 -0.52
CA LEU A 104 -16.22 2.62 -1.03
C LEU A 104 -17.25 3.08 0.01
N TYR A 105 -17.78 2.14 0.80
CA TYR A 105 -18.68 2.47 1.90
C TYR A 105 -18.00 3.38 2.92
N ARG A 106 -16.80 3.03 3.37
CA ARG A 106 -16.01 3.81 4.33
C ARG A 106 -15.54 5.15 3.77
N LEU A 107 -15.22 5.22 2.48
CA LEU A 107 -14.97 6.46 1.77
C LEU A 107 -16.19 7.39 1.89
N GLY A 108 -17.39 6.89 1.58
CA GLY A 108 -18.63 7.67 1.68
C GLY A 108 -18.92 8.19 3.10
N LEU A 109 -18.56 7.42 4.14
CA LEU A 109 -18.70 7.85 5.54
C LEU A 109 -17.66 8.90 5.98
N SER A 110 -16.55 9.03 5.24
CA SER A 110 -15.42 9.89 5.60
C SER A 110 -15.44 11.27 4.93
N LEU A 111 -16.54 11.60 4.23
CA LEU A 111 -16.75 12.85 3.49
C LEU A 111 -17.71 13.81 4.21
#